data_AF-A0A938QH12-F1
#
_entry.id   AF-A0A938QH12-F1
#
_cell.length_a   1.000
_cell.length_b   1.000
_cell.length_c   1.000
_cell.angle_alpha   90.00
_cell.angle_beta   90.00
_cell.angle_gamma   90.00
#
_symmetry.space_group_name_H-M   'P 1'
#
loop_
_entity.id
_entity.type
_entity.pdbx_description
1 polymer ?
#
loop_
_entity_poly.entity_id
_entity_poly.type
_entity_poly.pdbx_seq_one_letter_code
_entity_poly.pdbx_strand_id
1 'polypeptide(L)'
;MMDREEILALGEARIAEEQEAVEKKKAKAKATKTASGQGKKDKEPTQLEILLEIADAAELFRTADGDCFARIPVNDHWETWLIRSKGFRRWLSHGYYRATGTGPNSEAMQAALNTLEAMAQFDGAERPIWVRLAEHEGKIFIDLANPAWEAIEITPDGWQVVANPPVCFRRSRGMLPLPYPEKGGSINELRPFQNLASDADFHLAVACLLAAMRPRGPYPIMVLTGEQGSAKSTAARIVRLLTDPNTSALRSIPREERNLMITATNSWVLPYDNLSGIPIWLSDAFCRLSTGGGISNRELYTNGEEFILDAQRPVILNGIDSLTERSDLADRALIFNLPQIPKGTRQSEKKFFAAFDKVRPKILGALLEAVSTGLKNLESVKLPDLPRMADFAMWIVACEPALPWPPGAFLAAYTGNRQEAVELSLEADVVAVAVRAHMADKEEWSGKPSKLYEALKNHVTEDTQKSKAWPKAPHVLTGRLKRAATFLRAVGVEIDFGKSGDRQTTITRKGMQNSVRSVQSVQPQENQGVSPDASKNSSVQPGAGSVQKGNGGEITDASMDALDASQKEAPNGKVDNHATLDAMDAWDASLHTLGEDIVEVEL
;
A
#
# COMPACT_ATOMS: atom_id res chain seq x y z
N MET A 1 -38.95 2.76 3.95
CA MET A 1 -38.09 2.25 5.04
C MET A 1 -38.97 1.35 5.86
N MET A 2 -38.65 0.04 5.90
CA MET A 2 -39.29 -0.89 6.84
C MET A 2 -38.51 -0.83 8.15
N ASP A 3 -39.19 -0.94 9.29
CA ASP A 3 -38.54 -0.88 10.60
C ASP A 3 -37.85 -2.20 10.96
N ARG A 4 -37.06 -2.18 12.04
CA ARG A 4 -36.24 -3.32 12.49
C ARG A 4 -37.10 -4.51 12.95
N GLU A 5 -38.31 -4.27 13.46
CA GLU A 5 -39.24 -5.33 13.88
C GLU A 5 -39.92 -5.96 12.67
N GLU A 6 -40.26 -5.18 11.64
CA GLU A 6 -40.79 -5.69 10.38
C GLU A 6 -39.78 -6.56 9.62
N ILE A 7 -38.49 -6.21 9.68
CA ILE A 7 -37.41 -7.02 9.08
C ILE A 7 -37.21 -8.33 9.84
N LEU A 8 -37.29 -8.32 11.17
CA LEU A 8 -37.21 -9.52 12.00
C LEU A 8 -38.42 -10.44 11.78
N ALA A 9 -39.62 -9.88 11.73
CA ALA A 9 -40.85 -10.63 11.47
C ALA A 9 -40.86 -11.28 10.07
N LEU A 10 -40.33 -10.60 9.06
CA LEU A 10 -40.13 -11.19 7.72
C LEU A 10 -39.08 -12.31 7.73
N GLY A 11 -38.03 -12.18 8.54
CA GLY A 11 -37.02 -13.21 8.72
C GLY A 11 -37.58 -14.48 9.37
N GLU A 12 -38.37 -14.32 10.44
CA GLU A 12 -39.02 -15.43 11.14
C GLU A 12 -40.07 -16.13 10.27
N ALA A 13 -40.88 -15.37 9.53
CA ALA A 13 -41.86 -15.92 8.60
C ALA A 13 -41.20 -16.75 7.48
N ARG A 14 -40.05 -16.30 6.98
CA ARG A 14 -39.29 -16.99 5.93
C ARG A 14 -38.60 -18.26 6.44
N ILE A 15 -38.12 -18.25 7.69
CA ILE A 15 -37.58 -19.45 8.36
C ILE A 15 -38.68 -20.51 8.56
N ALA A 16 -39.89 -20.08 8.94
CA ALA A 16 -41.03 -20.99 9.07
C ALA A 16 -41.45 -21.61 7.72
N GLU A 17 -41.47 -20.82 6.64
CA GLU A 17 -41.73 -21.35 5.28
C GLU A 17 -40.66 -22.34 4.81
N GLU A 18 -39.37 -22.08 5.09
CA GLU A 18 -38.28 -23.00 4.73
C GLU A 18 -38.34 -24.30 5.56
N GLN A 19 -38.67 -24.23 6.85
CA GLN A 19 -38.87 -25.41 7.69
C GLN A 19 -40.06 -26.25 7.22
N GLU A 20 -41.18 -25.62 6.83
CA GLU A 20 -42.35 -26.31 6.29
C GLU A 20 -42.06 -26.94 4.90
N ALA A 21 -41.24 -26.29 4.07
CA ALA A 21 -40.80 -26.83 2.78
C ALA A 21 -39.86 -28.03 2.95
N VAL A 22 -38.99 -28.02 3.97
CA VAL A 22 -38.11 -29.14 4.32
C VAL A 22 -38.90 -30.32 4.90
N GLU A 23 -39.88 -30.05 5.76
CA GLU A 23 -40.83 -31.06 6.27
C GLU A 23 -41.65 -31.69 5.14
N LYS A 24 -42.18 -30.89 4.21
CA LYS A 24 -42.91 -31.39 3.02
C LYS A 24 -42.00 -32.20 2.09
N LYS A 25 -40.72 -31.83 1.92
CA LYS A 25 -39.73 -32.62 1.18
C LYS A 25 -39.39 -33.94 1.90
N LYS A 26 -39.23 -33.94 3.22
CA LYS A 26 -39.05 -35.15 4.04
C LYS A 26 -40.27 -36.07 3.96
N ALA A 27 -41.48 -35.53 4.02
CA ALA A 27 -42.73 -36.29 3.88
C ALA A 27 -42.89 -36.90 2.48
N LYS A 28 -42.54 -36.14 1.42
CA LYS A 28 -42.56 -36.63 0.04
C LYS A 28 -41.51 -37.71 -0.21
N ALA A 29 -40.30 -37.56 0.35
CA ALA A 29 -39.25 -38.60 0.30
C ALA A 29 -39.64 -39.87 1.07
N LYS A 30 -40.37 -39.72 2.19
CA LYS A 30 -40.91 -40.84 2.98
C LYS A 30 -42.06 -41.56 2.26
N ALA A 31 -42.89 -40.85 1.51
CA ALA A 31 -43.98 -41.43 0.71
C ALA A 31 -43.49 -42.16 -0.55
N THR A 32 -42.40 -41.70 -1.18
CA THR A 32 -41.81 -42.38 -2.35
C THR A 32 -41.06 -43.67 -1.96
N LYS A 33 -40.57 -43.79 -0.72
CA LYS A 33 -39.92 -45.01 -0.20
C LYS A 33 -40.90 -46.17 0.11
N THR A 34 -42.20 -45.92 0.23
CA THR A 34 -43.18 -46.97 0.60
C THR A 34 -43.73 -47.75 -0.60
N ALA A 35 -43.38 -47.39 -1.84
CA ALA A 35 -43.97 -48.00 -3.05
C ALA A 35 -43.04 -48.94 -3.85
N SER A 36 -41.81 -49.22 -3.40
CA SER A 36 -40.97 -50.24 -4.04
C SER A 36 -40.32 -51.15 -2.99
N GLY A 37 -40.99 -52.26 -2.71
CA GLY A 37 -40.42 -53.34 -1.92
C GLY A 37 -39.41 -54.13 -2.73
N GLN A 38 -38.14 -54.09 -2.31
CA GLN A 38 -37.20 -55.20 -2.36
C GLN A 38 -35.98 -54.87 -1.48
N GLY A 39 -35.68 -55.77 -0.54
CA GLY A 39 -34.76 -55.53 0.57
C GLY A 39 -33.32 -55.25 0.15
N LYS A 40 -32.86 -54.02 0.42
CA LYS A 40 -31.48 -53.73 0.82
C LYS A 40 -31.54 -53.24 2.26
N LYS A 41 -30.73 -53.82 3.15
CA LYS A 41 -30.50 -53.24 4.48
C LYS A 41 -30.02 -51.80 4.25
N ASP A 42 -30.77 -50.81 4.70
CA ASP A 42 -30.32 -49.41 4.76
C ASP A 42 -29.05 -49.39 5.63
N LYS A 43 -27.89 -49.39 4.98
CA LYS A 43 -26.60 -49.31 5.65
C LYS A 43 -26.47 -47.89 6.15
N GLU A 44 -26.21 -47.72 7.45
CA GLU A 44 -25.97 -46.39 8.01
C GLU A 44 -24.85 -45.71 7.21
N PRO A 45 -25.04 -44.42 6.86
CA PRO A 45 -24.04 -43.69 6.09
C PRO A 45 -22.73 -43.66 6.86
N THR A 46 -21.64 -43.96 6.17
CA THR A 46 -20.29 -43.90 6.71
C THR A 46 -19.95 -42.46 7.10
N GLN A 47 -18.98 -42.28 8.01
CA GLN A 47 -18.57 -40.93 8.40
C GLN A 47 -18.07 -40.09 7.20
N LEU A 48 -17.44 -40.74 6.22
CA LEU A 48 -17.00 -40.10 4.98
C LEU A 48 -18.20 -39.59 4.17
N GLU A 49 -19.23 -40.42 3.97
CA GLU A 49 -20.44 -40.02 3.23
C GLU A 49 -21.13 -38.82 3.88
N ILE A 50 -21.22 -38.80 5.22
CA ILE A 50 -21.80 -37.66 5.96
C ILE A 50 -20.94 -36.40 5.78
N LEU A 51 -19.60 -36.52 5.85
CA LEU A 51 -18.69 -35.38 5.65
C LEU A 51 -18.77 -34.81 4.23
N LEU A 52 -18.94 -35.66 3.21
CA LEU A 52 -19.11 -35.23 1.83
C LEU A 52 -20.48 -34.57 1.63
N GLU A 53 -21.55 -35.12 2.21
CA GLU A 53 -22.90 -34.51 2.19
C GLU A 53 -22.91 -33.11 2.84
N ILE A 54 -22.16 -32.91 3.94
CA ILE A 54 -21.99 -31.57 4.53
C ILE A 54 -21.24 -30.64 3.56
N ALA A 55 -20.22 -31.16 2.88
CA ALA A 55 -19.41 -30.40 1.95
C ALA A 55 -20.15 -30.00 0.66
N ASP A 56 -21.27 -30.65 0.32
CA ASP A 56 -22.12 -30.26 -0.83
C ASP A 56 -22.67 -28.82 -0.70
N ALA A 57 -22.70 -28.26 0.52
CA ALA A 57 -23.05 -26.87 0.75
C ALA A 57 -21.94 -25.88 0.29
N ALA A 58 -20.73 -26.35 0.01
CA ALA A 58 -19.58 -25.53 -0.36
C ALA A 58 -19.41 -25.42 -1.89
N GLU A 59 -18.99 -24.25 -2.37
CA GLU A 59 -18.49 -24.11 -3.75
C GLU A 59 -16.98 -24.40 -3.77
N LEU A 60 -16.59 -25.52 -4.39
CA LEU A 60 -15.19 -25.90 -4.56
C LEU A 60 -14.60 -25.25 -5.83
N PHE A 61 -13.40 -24.71 -5.72
CA PHE A 61 -12.69 -24.07 -6.83
C PHE A 61 -11.18 -24.14 -6.63
N ARG A 62 -10.42 -23.82 -7.68
CA ARG A 62 -8.95 -23.75 -7.62
C ARG A 62 -8.44 -22.41 -8.13
N THR A 63 -7.25 -22.01 -7.71
CA THR A 63 -6.52 -20.90 -8.33
C THR A 63 -5.74 -21.38 -9.57
N ALA A 64 -5.22 -20.43 -10.37
CA ALA A 64 -4.33 -20.75 -11.48
C ALA A 64 -3.06 -21.50 -11.04
N ASP A 65 -2.60 -21.29 -9.80
CA ASP A 65 -1.46 -21.96 -9.19
C ASP A 65 -1.81 -23.38 -8.67
N GLY A 66 -3.07 -23.80 -8.76
CA GLY A 66 -3.54 -25.10 -8.27
C GLY A 66 -3.89 -25.15 -6.78
N ASP A 67 -3.89 -24.01 -6.07
CA ASP A 67 -4.36 -23.98 -4.69
C ASP A 67 -5.88 -24.24 -4.66
N CYS A 68 -6.30 -25.23 -3.87
CA CYS A 68 -7.69 -25.65 -3.77
C CYS A 68 -8.43 -24.98 -2.61
N PHE A 69 -9.52 -24.29 -2.94
CA PHE A 69 -10.34 -23.52 -2.02
C PHE A 69 -11.80 -24.00 -2.00
N ALA A 70 -12.48 -23.65 -0.93
CA ALA A 70 -13.91 -23.83 -0.76
C ALA A 70 -14.52 -22.50 -0.29
N ARG A 71 -15.62 -22.10 -0.92
CA ARG A 71 -16.50 -21.04 -0.44
C ARG A 71 -17.64 -21.71 0.32
N ILE A 72 -17.71 -21.48 1.63
CA ILE A 72 -18.63 -22.17 2.54
C ILE A 72 -19.67 -21.22 3.11
N PRO A 73 -20.92 -21.67 3.32
CA PRO A 73 -21.90 -20.91 4.07
C PRO A 73 -21.60 -21.00 5.57
N VAL A 74 -21.58 -19.85 6.24
CA VAL A 74 -21.43 -19.73 7.69
C VAL A 74 -22.50 -18.76 8.18
N ASN A 75 -23.51 -19.31 8.87
CA ASN A 75 -24.69 -18.57 9.32
C ASN A 75 -25.39 -17.85 8.14
N ASP A 76 -25.25 -16.52 8.06
CA ASP A 76 -25.89 -15.61 7.12
C ASP A 76 -24.97 -15.11 5.99
N HIS A 77 -23.70 -15.55 5.95
CA HIS A 77 -22.71 -15.09 4.98
C HIS A 77 -21.87 -16.24 4.39
N TRP A 78 -21.01 -15.90 3.43
CA TRP A 78 -20.10 -16.82 2.77
C TRP A 78 -18.65 -16.54 3.16
N GLU A 79 -17.93 -17.59 3.54
CA GLU A 79 -16.50 -17.51 3.86
C GLU A 79 -15.68 -18.28 2.83
N THR A 80 -14.48 -17.81 2.51
CA THR A 80 -13.55 -18.53 1.61
C THR A 80 -12.37 -19.10 2.40
N TRP A 81 -12.16 -20.41 2.27
CA TRP A 81 -11.11 -21.14 2.98
C TRP A 81 -10.32 -22.05 2.04
N LEU A 82 -9.02 -22.18 2.30
CA LEU A 82 -8.25 -23.31 1.75
C LEU A 82 -8.85 -24.61 2.27
N ILE A 83 -9.03 -25.62 1.41
CA ILE A 83 -9.60 -26.92 1.82
C ILE A 83 -8.75 -27.56 2.91
N ARG A 84 -7.42 -27.49 2.81
CA ARG A 84 -6.51 -28.01 3.85
C ARG A 84 -6.37 -27.12 5.08
N SER A 85 -7.11 -26.01 5.20
CA SER A 85 -7.01 -25.12 6.35
C SER A 85 -7.64 -25.70 7.62
N LYS A 86 -7.16 -25.24 8.78
CA LYS A 86 -7.78 -25.56 10.07
C LYS A 86 -9.23 -25.07 10.17
N GLY A 87 -9.57 -23.97 9.50
CA GLY A 87 -10.93 -23.42 9.50
C GLY A 87 -11.90 -24.32 8.76
N PHE A 88 -11.58 -24.71 7.52
CA PHE A 88 -12.40 -25.63 6.74
C PHE A 88 -12.58 -26.99 7.45
N ARG A 89 -11.50 -27.54 8.02
CA ARG A 89 -11.57 -28.76 8.84
C ARG A 89 -12.53 -28.61 10.03
N ARG A 90 -12.50 -27.48 10.73
CA ARG A 90 -13.40 -27.21 11.86
C ARG A 90 -14.85 -27.04 11.41
N TRP A 91 -15.09 -26.41 10.26
CA TRP A 91 -16.42 -26.29 9.68
C TRP A 91 -17.02 -27.68 9.37
N LEU A 92 -16.27 -28.56 8.71
CA LEU A 92 -16.68 -29.96 8.49
C LEU A 92 -16.94 -30.71 9.80
N SER A 93 -16.02 -30.60 10.77
CA SER A 93 -16.20 -31.22 12.09
C SER A 93 -17.44 -30.71 12.82
N HIS A 94 -17.73 -29.41 12.75
CA HIS A 94 -18.90 -28.81 13.38
C HIS A 94 -20.21 -29.24 12.69
N GLY A 95 -20.24 -29.27 11.35
CA GLY A 95 -21.37 -29.81 10.59
C GLY A 95 -21.63 -31.28 10.95
N TYR A 96 -20.57 -32.09 11.04
CA TYR A 96 -20.67 -33.50 11.40
C TYR A 96 -21.20 -33.68 12.83
N TYR A 97 -20.71 -32.87 13.77
CA TYR A 97 -21.22 -32.85 15.13
C TYR A 97 -22.70 -32.46 15.19
N ARG A 98 -23.14 -31.45 14.43
CA ARG A 98 -24.56 -31.09 14.36
C ARG A 98 -25.43 -32.20 13.77
N ALA A 99 -24.91 -32.96 12.81
CA ALA A 99 -25.64 -34.05 12.17
C ALA A 99 -25.71 -35.32 13.04
N THR A 100 -24.67 -35.61 13.85
CA THR A 100 -24.52 -36.91 14.52
C THR A 100 -24.41 -36.86 16.05
N GLY A 101 -24.16 -35.70 16.65
CA GLY A 101 -23.87 -35.53 18.08
C GLY A 101 -22.45 -35.93 18.50
N THR A 102 -21.59 -36.35 17.58
CA THR A 102 -20.21 -36.81 17.86
C THR A 102 -19.19 -36.19 16.91
N GLY A 103 -17.89 -36.33 17.20
CA GLY A 103 -16.83 -35.89 16.28
C GLY A 103 -16.46 -36.97 15.26
N PRO A 104 -16.10 -36.60 14.02
CA PRO A 104 -15.60 -37.56 13.05
C PRO A 104 -14.19 -38.04 13.46
N ASN A 105 -13.85 -39.28 13.10
CA ASN A 105 -12.50 -39.79 13.32
C ASN A 105 -11.49 -39.18 12.31
N SER A 106 -10.20 -39.30 12.62
CA SER A 106 -9.12 -38.68 11.82
C SER A 106 -9.01 -39.26 10.41
N GLU A 107 -9.28 -40.55 10.22
CA GLU A 107 -9.18 -41.25 8.93
C GLU A 107 -10.28 -40.77 7.97
N ALA A 108 -11.53 -40.73 8.43
CA ALA A 108 -12.66 -40.23 7.67
C ALA A 108 -12.48 -38.76 7.30
N MET A 109 -12.00 -37.94 8.23
CA MET A 109 -11.71 -36.53 7.96
C MET A 109 -10.62 -36.36 6.89
N GLN A 110 -9.54 -37.15 6.94
CA GLN A 110 -8.51 -37.08 5.90
C GLN A 110 -9.00 -37.58 4.54
N ALA A 111 -9.78 -38.67 4.51
CA ALA A 111 -10.40 -39.16 3.29
C ALA A 111 -11.32 -38.10 2.66
N ALA A 112 -12.13 -37.41 3.47
CA ALA A 112 -13.00 -36.33 3.01
C ALA A 112 -12.18 -35.15 2.44
N LEU A 113 -11.18 -34.66 3.17
CA LEU A 113 -10.34 -33.55 2.70
C LEU A 113 -9.59 -33.88 1.40
N ASN A 114 -9.03 -35.09 1.27
CA ASN A 114 -8.36 -35.52 0.04
C ASN A 114 -9.34 -35.61 -1.13
N THR A 115 -10.56 -36.11 -0.89
CA THR A 115 -11.61 -36.18 -1.93
C THR A 115 -12.03 -34.79 -2.38
N LEU A 116 -12.29 -33.88 -1.45
CA LEU A 116 -12.71 -32.51 -1.74
C LEU A 116 -11.62 -31.71 -2.45
N GLU A 117 -10.35 -31.91 -2.08
CA GLU A 117 -9.22 -31.30 -2.79
C GLU A 117 -9.11 -31.83 -4.22
N ALA A 118 -9.27 -33.14 -4.44
CA ALA A 118 -9.28 -33.71 -5.79
C ALA A 118 -10.45 -33.16 -6.63
N MET A 119 -11.65 -33.05 -6.05
CA MET A 119 -12.81 -32.44 -6.71
C MET A 119 -12.54 -30.98 -7.07
N ALA A 120 -12.01 -30.17 -6.14
CA ALA A 120 -11.63 -28.79 -6.43
C ALA A 120 -10.55 -28.70 -7.53
N GLN A 121 -9.56 -29.60 -7.50
CA GLN A 121 -8.44 -29.61 -8.42
C GLN A 121 -8.83 -30.02 -9.84
N PHE A 122 -9.71 -31.01 -10.01
CA PHE A 122 -10.02 -31.57 -11.33
C PHE A 122 -11.38 -31.14 -11.88
N ASP A 123 -12.37 -30.94 -11.01
CA ASP A 123 -13.75 -30.60 -11.40
C ASP A 123 -14.12 -29.15 -11.07
N GLY A 124 -13.41 -28.51 -10.13
CA GLY A 124 -13.64 -27.14 -9.70
C GLY A 124 -13.30 -26.11 -10.78
N ALA A 125 -14.06 -25.01 -10.79
CA ALA A 125 -13.77 -23.87 -11.65
C ALA A 125 -12.46 -23.20 -11.23
N GLU A 126 -11.72 -22.66 -12.20
CA GLU A 126 -10.58 -21.80 -11.90
C GLU A 126 -11.07 -20.39 -11.54
N ARG A 127 -10.69 -19.89 -10.35
CA ARG A 127 -11.06 -18.54 -9.87
C ARG A 127 -9.88 -17.87 -9.17
N PRO A 128 -9.67 -16.56 -9.35
CA PRO A 128 -8.65 -15.82 -8.61
C PRO A 128 -9.04 -15.68 -7.13
N ILE A 129 -8.02 -15.68 -6.28
CA ILE A 129 -8.15 -15.37 -4.85
C ILE A 129 -7.49 -14.02 -4.56
N TRP A 130 -8.16 -13.20 -3.75
CA TRP A 130 -7.72 -11.84 -3.45
C TRP A 130 -7.44 -11.66 -1.97
N VAL A 131 -6.54 -10.73 -1.64
CA VAL A 131 -6.26 -10.31 -0.26
C VAL A 131 -6.49 -8.82 -0.15
N ARG A 132 -7.42 -8.43 0.74
CA ARG A 132 -7.91 -7.07 1.00
C ARG A 132 -8.59 -6.37 -0.17
N LEU A 133 -8.03 -6.44 -1.37
CA LEU A 133 -8.48 -5.67 -2.52
C LEU A 133 -8.55 -6.56 -3.76
N ALA A 134 -9.63 -6.42 -4.54
CA ALA A 134 -9.88 -7.18 -5.75
C ALA A 134 -10.41 -6.28 -6.88
N GLU A 135 -10.24 -6.75 -8.11
CA GLU A 135 -10.87 -6.21 -9.31
C GLU A 135 -11.84 -7.25 -9.89
N HIS A 136 -13.04 -6.81 -10.28
CA HIS A 136 -13.97 -7.65 -11.02
C HIS A 136 -14.86 -6.78 -11.91
N GLU A 137 -14.86 -7.08 -13.22
CA GLU A 137 -15.66 -6.35 -14.23
C GLU A 137 -15.46 -4.83 -14.20
N GLY A 138 -14.21 -4.37 -14.03
CA GLY A 138 -13.85 -2.95 -13.96
C GLY A 138 -14.23 -2.25 -12.64
N LYS A 139 -14.80 -2.97 -11.68
CA LYS A 139 -15.10 -2.48 -10.33
C LYS A 139 -14.00 -2.88 -9.35
N ILE A 140 -13.86 -2.11 -8.29
CA ILE A 140 -12.94 -2.39 -7.18
C ILE A 140 -13.73 -2.90 -5.99
N PHE A 141 -13.27 -3.98 -5.38
CA PHE A 141 -13.82 -4.50 -4.13
C PHE A 141 -12.77 -4.44 -3.03
N ILE A 142 -13.11 -3.88 -1.88
CA ILE A 142 -12.24 -3.85 -0.69
C ILE A 142 -12.91 -4.66 0.42
N ASP A 143 -12.29 -5.77 0.84
CA ASP A 143 -12.74 -6.57 1.98
C ASP A 143 -12.71 -5.72 3.25
N LEU A 144 -13.84 -5.60 3.95
CA LEU A 144 -13.87 -4.91 5.25
C LEU A 144 -13.17 -5.74 6.34
N ALA A 145 -12.95 -7.03 6.13
CA ALA A 145 -12.45 -7.96 7.14
C ALA A 145 -13.30 -7.99 8.42
N ASN A 146 -14.59 -7.62 8.31
CA ASN A 146 -15.54 -7.63 9.43
C ASN A 146 -16.20 -9.02 9.60
N PRO A 147 -16.81 -9.31 10.75
CA PRO A 147 -17.45 -10.60 11.00
C PRO A 147 -18.59 -10.95 10.03
N ALA A 148 -19.21 -9.96 9.39
CA ALA A 148 -20.30 -10.16 8.42
C ALA A 148 -19.82 -10.50 6.99
N TRP A 149 -18.50 -10.58 6.76
CA TRP A 149 -17.90 -10.86 5.45
C TRP A 149 -18.27 -9.87 4.33
N GLU A 150 -18.53 -8.63 4.73
CA GLU A 150 -18.87 -7.55 3.80
C GLU A 150 -17.62 -6.99 3.10
N ALA A 151 -17.84 -6.46 1.90
CA ALA A 151 -16.85 -5.73 1.13
C ALA A 151 -17.43 -4.39 0.65
N ILE A 152 -16.56 -3.42 0.39
CA ILE A 152 -16.94 -2.17 -0.28
C ILE A 152 -16.82 -2.39 -1.79
N GLU A 153 -17.91 -2.27 -2.53
CA GLU A 153 -17.91 -2.15 -3.99
C GLU A 153 -17.74 -0.68 -4.38
N ILE A 154 -16.78 -0.40 -5.26
CA ILE A 154 -16.51 0.93 -5.81
C ILE A 154 -16.66 0.88 -7.32
N THR A 155 -17.45 1.81 -7.85
CA THR A 155 -17.77 1.98 -9.27
C THR A 155 -17.50 3.43 -9.70
N PRO A 156 -17.58 3.77 -11.00
CA PRO A 156 -17.51 5.17 -11.43
C PRO A 156 -18.61 6.09 -10.86
N ASP A 157 -19.73 5.52 -10.41
CA ASP A 157 -20.91 6.27 -9.93
C ASP A 157 -20.98 6.40 -8.40
N GLY A 158 -20.02 5.81 -7.70
CA GLY A 158 -19.95 5.83 -6.23
C GLY A 158 -19.55 4.47 -5.65
N TRP A 159 -19.71 4.36 -4.34
CA TRP A 159 -19.40 3.16 -3.58
C TRP A 159 -20.53 2.76 -2.63
N GLN A 160 -20.57 1.47 -2.28
CA GLN A 160 -21.52 0.86 -1.36
C GLN A 160 -20.91 -0.36 -0.65
N VAL A 161 -21.43 -0.72 0.52
CA VAL A 161 -21.06 -1.96 1.22
C VAL A 161 -21.98 -3.09 0.76
N VAL A 162 -21.40 -4.26 0.44
CA VAL A 162 -22.10 -5.45 -0.06
C VAL A 162 -21.74 -6.68 0.77
N ALA A 163 -22.73 -7.50 1.12
CA ALA A 163 -22.54 -8.70 1.95
C ALA A 163 -22.07 -9.94 1.16
N ASN A 164 -22.30 -9.96 -0.15
CA ASN A 164 -22.01 -11.12 -1.00
C ASN A 164 -21.25 -10.68 -2.25
N PRO A 165 -19.99 -10.23 -2.14
CA PRO A 165 -19.22 -9.76 -3.28
C PRO A 165 -18.98 -10.90 -4.29
N PRO A 166 -18.89 -10.62 -5.59
CA PRO A 166 -18.64 -11.62 -6.64
C PRO A 166 -17.19 -12.14 -6.67
N VAL A 167 -16.34 -11.65 -5.76
CA VAL A 167 -14.93 -12.01 -5.63
C VAL A 167 -14.69 -12.86 -4.39
N CYS A 168 -13.68 -13.73 -4.46
CA CYS A 168 -13.28 -14.56 -3.32
C CYS A 168 -12.10 -13.91 -2.59
N PHE A 169 -12.32 -13.51 -1.33
CA PHE A 169 -11.28 -12.97 -0.46
C PHE A 169 -10.73 -14.05 0.46
N ARG A 170 -9.41 -14.13 0.55
CA ARG A 170 -8.71 -14.88 1.60
C ARG A 170 -8.31 -13.93 2.72
N ARG A 171 -8.78 -14.21 3.93
CA ARG A 171 -8.38 -13.48 5.14
C ARG A 171 -7.21 -14.19 5.80
N SER A 172 -6.07 -13.50 5.89
CA SER A 172 -4.88 -14.04 6.56
C SER A 172 -4.99 -13.92 8.08
N ARG A 173 -4.23 -14.75 8.80
CA ARG A 173 -4.20 -14.67 10.26
C ARG A 173 -3.65 -13.30 10.68
N GLY A 174 -4.41 -12.59 11.52
CA GLY A 174 -4.06 -11.26 12.00
C GLY A 174 -4.56 -10.12 11.12
N MET A 175 -5.23 -10.38 10.00
CA MET A 175 -5.98 -9.35 9.27
C MET A 175 -7.06 -8.77 10.19
N LEU A 176 -7.14 -7.44 10.27
CA LEU A 176 -8.08 -6.72 11.13
C LEU A 176 -9.13 -5.99 10.30
N PRO A 177 -10.31 -5.69 10.88
CA PRO A 177 -11.36 -4.98 10.17
C PRO A 177 -10.96 -3.53 9.83
N LEU A 178 -11.35 -3.10 8.64
CA LEU A 178 -11.47 -1.67 8.30
C LEU A 178 -12.69 -1.08 9.04
N PRO A 179 -12.71 0.23 9.32
CA PRO A 179 -13.94 0.86 9.84
C PRO A 179 -15.05 0.78 8.80
N TYR A 180 -16.31 0.76 9.25
CA TYR A 180 -17.44 0.95 8.34
C TYR A 180 -17.36 2.37 7.76
N PRO A 181 -17.35 2.56 6.43
CA PRO A 181 -17.12 3.87 5.82
C PRO A 181 -18.31 4.82 5.97
N GLU A 182 -18.03 6.12 6.14
CA GLU A 182 -19.04 7.18 6.24
C GLU A 182 -18.96 8.15 5.05
N LYS A 183 -20.10 8.47 4.43
CA LYS A 183 -20.17 9.49 3.36
C LYS A 183 -20.01 10.90 3.94
N GLY A 184 -19.53 11.83 3.10
CA GLY A 184 -19.43 13.26 3.45
C GLY A 184 -18.24 13.61 4.36
N GLY A 185 -17.30 12.69 4.57
CA GLY A 185 -16.03 12.96 5.23
C GLY A 185 -15.08 13.80 4.36
N SER A 186 -14.03 14.34 4.98
CA SER A 186 -12.97 15.07 4.27
C SER A 186 -11.61 14.41 4.44
N ILE A 187 -10.82 14.33 3.37
CA ILE A 187 -9.43 13.87 3.46
C ILE A 187 -8.59 14.75 4.40
N ASN A 188 -8.95 16.02 4.59
CA ASN A 188 -8.27 16.92 5.51
C ASN A 188 -8.37 16.48 6.98
N GLU A 189 -9.32 15.62 7.34
CA GLU A 189 -9.41 15.00 8.67
C GLU A 189 -8.19 14.10 8.98
N LEU A 190 -7.43 13.68 7.97
CA LEU A 190 -6.19 12.93 8.13
C LEU A 190 -5.01 13.80 8.61
N ARG A 191 -5.01 15.11 8.30
CA ARG A 191 -3.87 16.01 8.53
C ARG A 191 -3.33 15.98 9.97
N PRO A 192 -4.17 16.00 11.02
CA PRO A 192 -3.67 15.97 12.41
C PRO A 192 -2.94 14.67 12.79
N PHE A 193 -3.05 13.61 11.98
CA PHE A 193 -2.50 12.29 12.26
C PHE A 193 -1.26 11.95 11.44
N GLN A 194 -0.79 12.89 10.60
CA GLN A 194 0.40 12.77 9.78
C GLN A 194 1.34 13.94 10.04
N ASN A 195 2.54 13.66 10.55
CA ASN A 195 3.54 14.68 10.88
C ASN A 195 4.38 15.04 9.63
N LEU A 196 3.74 15.61 8.61
CA LEU A 196 4.38 15.93 7.32
C LEU A 196 4.87 17.38 7.28
N ALA A 197 5.94 17.66 6.54
CA ALA A 197 6.59 18.97 6.54
C ALA A 197 5.82 20.02 5.73
N SER A 198 5.03 19.60 4.73
CA SER A 198 4.36 20.49 3.80
C SER A 198 3.01 19.96 3.29
N ASP A 199 2.23 20.84 2.65
CA ASP A 199 1.03 20.45 1.90
C ASP A 199 1.36 19.53 0.72
N ALA A 200 2.51 19.74 0.08
CA ALA A 200 2.98 18.88 -1.00
C ALA A 200 3.20 17.44 -0.50
N ASP A 201 3.82 17.27 0.66
CA ASP A 201 3.97 15.96 1.31
C ASP A 201 2.62 15.36 1.67
N PHE A 202 1.66 16.17 2.14
CA PHE A 202 0.31 15.68 2.43
C PHE A 202 -0.37 15.15 1.17
N HIS A 203 -0.29 15.87 0.04
CA HIS A 203 -0.83 15.39 -1.24
C HIS A 203 -0.19 14.07 -1.67
N LEU A 204 1.13 13.92 -1.50
CA LEU A 204 1.86 12.69 -1.83
C LEU A 204 1.49 11.53 -0.90
N ALA A 205 1.27 11.78 0.39
CA ALA A 205 0.83 10.75 1.33
C ALA A 205 -0.58 10.24 1.00
N VAL A 206 -1.49 11.14 0.62
CA VAL A 206 -2.83 10.76 0.11
C VAL A 206 -2.71 10.03 -1.22
N ALA A 207 -1.79 10.44 -2.11
CA ALA A 207 -1.53 9.73 -3.36
C ALA A 207 -1.06 8.29 -3.13
N CYS A 208 -0.21 8.03 -2.12
CA CYS A 208 0.15 6.67 -1.71
C CYS A 208 -1.05 5.85 -1.23
N LEU A 209 -1.97 6.45 -0.47
CA LEU A 209 -3.21 5.80 -0.02
C LEU A 209 -4.11 5.42 -1.20
N LEU A 210 -4.32 6.34 -2.13
CA LEU A 210 -5.13 6.12 -3.32
C LEU A 210 -4.50 5.10 -4.29
N ALA A 211 -3.17 5.10 -4.40
CA ALA A 211 -2.46 4.07 -5.14
C ALA A 211 -2.66 2.70 -4.50
N ALA A 212 -2.59 2.61 -3.16
CA ALA A 212 -2.89 1.37 -2.45
C ALA A 212 -4.36 0.93 -2.54
N MET A 213 -5.26 1.76 -3.03
CA MET A 213 -6.66 1.40 -3.30
C MET A 213 -6.93 1.10 -4.78
N ARG A 214 -5.89 0.98 -5.61
CA ARG A 214 -5.96 0.53 -7.00
C ARG A 214 -5.59 -0.96 -7.09
N PRO A 215 -6.29 -1.81 -7.87
CA PRO A 215 -5.98 -3.24 -7.98
C PRO A 215 -4.63 -3.58 -8.61
N ARG A 216 -4.16 -2.72 -9.51
CA ARG A 216 -2.89 -2.89 -10.21
C ARG A 216 -2.02 -1.65 -10.04
N GLY A 217 -0.73 -1.89 -9.85
CA GLY A 217 0.31 -0.89 -9.77
C GLY A 217 0.61 -0.21 -11.11
N PRO A 218 1.71 0.55 -11.21
CA PRO A 218 2.79 0.63 -10.26
C PRO A 218 2.39 1.35 -8.95
N TYR A 219 2.94 0.90 -7.83
CA TYR A 219 2.78 1.55 -6.53
C TYR A 219 4.06 2.28 -6.14
N PRO A 220 4.04 3.59 -5.87
CA PRO A 220 5.23 4.26 -5.35
C PRO A 220 5.61 3.66 -3.99
N ILE A 221 6.91 3.53 -3.74
CA ILE A 221 7.42 3.04 -2.47
C ILE A 221 7.45 4.22 -1.50
N MET A 222 6.64 4.18 -0.45
CA MET A 222 6.56 5.24 0.54
C MET A 222 7.73 5.12 1.50
N VAL A 223 8.64 6.09 1.46
CA VAL A 223 9.86 6.12 2.28
C VAL A 223 9.71 7.20 3.33
N LEU A 224 9.71 6.81 4.60
CA LEU A 224 9.63 7.71 5.74
C LEU A 224 11.02 7.94 6.35
N THR A 225 11.44 9.19 6.35
CA THR A 225 12.75 9.68 6.78
C THR A 225 12.61 10.71 7.90
N GLY A 226 13.66 10.90 8.72
CA GLY A 226 13.68 11.89 9.80
C GLY A 226 14.30 11.38 11.10
N GLU A 227 14.61 12.29 12.01
CA GLU A 227 15.27 11.99 13.29
C GLU A 227 14.43 11.09 14.21
N GLN A 228 15.05 10.57 15.28
CA GLN A 228 14.29 9.90 16.34
C GLN A 228 13.25 10.85 16.95
N GLY A 229 12.00 10.37 17.09
CA GLY A 229 10.90 11.19 17.63
C GLY A 229 10.11 12.01 16.60
N SER A 230 10.31 11.78 15.30
CA SER A 230 9.52 12.36 14.18
C SER A 230 8.21 11.60 13.87
N ALA A 231 7.86 10.56 14.64
CA ALA A 231 6.66 9.74 14.47
C ALA A 231 6.54 8.94 13.15
N LYS A 232 7.66 8.57 12.52
CA LYS A 232 7.69 7.73 11.30
C LYS A 232 6.91 6.42 11.42
N SER A 233 7.14 5.66 12.49
CA SER A 233 6.42 4.40 12.72
C SER A 233 4.91 4.63 12.89
N THR A 234 4.53 5.74 13.52
CA THR A 234 3.12 6.15 13.66
C THR A 234 2.49 6.50 12.31
N ALA A 235 3.18 7.28 11.48
CA ALA A 235 2.73 7.63 10.13
C ALA A 235 2.50 6.37 9.25
N ALA A 236 3.44 5.41 9.27
CA ALA A 236 3.28 4.12 8.59
C ALA A 236 2.10 3.31 9.14
N ARG A 237 1.90 3.30 10.47
CA ARG A 237 0.74 2.64 11.11
C ARG A 237 -0.58 3.26 10.67
N ILE A 238 -0.68 4.58 10.57
CA ILE A 238 -1.90 5.27 10.11
C ILE A 238 -2.23 4.87 8.67
N VAL A 239 -1.24 4.84 7.77
CA VAL A 239 -1.45 4.38 6.38
C VAL A 239 -1.93 2.94 6.36
N ARG A 240 -1.31 2.06 7.16
CA ARG A 240 -1.69 0.65 7.29
C ARG A 240 -3.12 0.48 7.80
N LEU A 241 -3.54 1.28 8.79
CA LEU A 241 -4.89 1.24 9.38
C LEU A 241 -6.00 1.73 8.43
N LEU A 242 -5.66 2.50 7.39
CA LEU A 242 -6.61 2.98 6.38
C LEU A 242 -6.73 2.06 5.16
N THR A 243 -5.76 1.15 4.96
CA THR A 243 -5.64 0.36 3.72
C THR A 243 -5.73 -1.14 3.98
N ASP A 244 -4.93 -1.66 4.92
CA ASP A 244 -4.89 -3.09 5.23
C ASP A 244 -4.52 -3.33 6.70
N PRO A 245 -5.44 -3.06 7.65
CA PRO A 245 -5.21 -3.26 9.08
C PRO A 245 -4.75 -4.69 9.40
N ASN A 246 -3.76 -4.81 10.28
CA ASN A 246 -3.24 -6.09 10.72
C ASN A 246 -2.70 -6.02 12.16
N THR A 247 -2.78 -7.12 12.91
CA THR A 247 -2.25 -7.24 14.28
C THR A 247 -0.77 -6.89 14.35
N SER A 248 0.00 -7.26 13.33
CA SER A 248 1.38 -6.81 13.13
C SER A 248 1.38 -5.62 12.18
N ALA A 249 1.10 -4.44 12.74
CA ALA A 249 0.95 -3.21 11.95
C ALA A 249 2.24 -2.81 11.22
N LEU A 250 3.41 -3.15 11.78
CA LEU A 250 4.74 -2.93 11.21
C LEU A 250 5.55 -4.22 11.31
N ARG A 251 6.50 -4.42 10.40
CA ARG A 251 7.33 -5.65 10.32
C ARG A 251 8.81 -5.31 10.23
N SER A 252 9.65 -6.21 10.73
CA SER A 252 11.09 -6.18 10.41
C SER A 252 11.33 -6.66 8.98
N ILE A 253 12.45 -6.29 8.39
CA ILE A 253 12.82 -6.73 7.05
C ILE A 253 12.96 -8.26 6.96
N PRO A 254 12.56 -8.87 5.83
CA PRO A 254 12.77 -10.29 5.61
C PRO A 254 14.26 -10.58 5.42
N ARG A 255 14.69 -11.78 5.83
CA ARG A 255 16.09 -12.23 5.68
C ARG A 255 16.39 -12.81 4.29
N GLU A 256 15.36 -13.20 3.55
CA GLU A 256 15.42 -13.86 2.24
C GLU A 256 14.13 -13.61 1.45
N GLU A 257 14.19 -13.82 0.13
CA GLU A 257 13.04 -13.59 -0.77
C GLU A 257 11.83 -14.43 -0.38
N ARG A 258 12.00 -15.70 0.02
CA ARG A 258 10.89 -16.57 0.44
C ARG A 258 9.99 -15.94 1.51
N ASN A 259 10.59 -15.32 2.53
CA ASN A 259 9.84 -14.67 3.61
C ASN A 259 9.11 -13.41 3.12
N LEU A 260 9.68 -12.69 2.16
CA LEU A 260 9.01 -11.59 1.47
C LEU A 260 7.80 -12.11 0.69
N MET A 261 7.95 -13.23 -0.03
CA MET A 261 6.86 -13.85 -0.81
C MET A 261 5.68 -14.22 0.08
N ILE A 262 5.94 -14.93 1.18
CA ILE A 262 4.93 -15.31 2.16
C ILE A 262 4.19 -14.06 2.69
N THR A 263 4.92 -12.97 2.93
CA THR A 263 4.31 -11.73 3.41
C THR A 263 3.43 -11.10 2.32
N ALA A 264 3.91 -11.02 1.07
CA ALA A 264 3.18 -10.50 -0.07
C ALA A 264 1.93 -11.33 -0.43
N THR A 265 1.96 -12.65 -0.25
CA THR A 265 0.78 -13.51 -0.41
C THR A 265 -0.28 -13.25 0.67
N ASN A 266 0.13 -12.90 1.89
CA ASN A 266 -0.77 -12.78 3.04
C ASN A 266 -1.14 -11.34 3.42
N SER A 267 -0.59 -10.32 2.77
CA SER A 267 -0.83 -8.92 3.09
C SER A 267 -0.81 -8.06 1.84
N TRP A 268 -1.70 -7.07 1.79
CA TRP A 268 -1.84 -6.17 0.66
C TRP A 268 -0.82 -5.05 0.69
N VAL A 269 -0.64 -4.39 1.84
CA VAL A 269 0.44 -3.41 2.05
C VAL A 269 1.60 -4.05 2.82
N LEU A 270 2.84 -3.69 2.49
CA LEU A 270 4.05 -4.23 3.12
C LEU A 270 4.78 -3.14 3.91
N PRO A 271 4.49 -2.98 5.22
CA PRO A 271 5.14 -1.98 6.06
C PRO A 271 6.38 -2.54 6.77
N TYR A 272 7.55 -2.05 6.38
CA TYR A 272 8.83 -2.38 7.01
C TYR A 272 9.33 -1.22 7.87
N ASP A 273 9.66 -1.52 9.12
CA ASP A 273 10.05 -0.54 10.13
C ASP A 273 11.49 -0.75 10.62
N ASN A 274 12.08 0.34 11.08
CA ASN A 274 13.42 0.44 11.66
C ASN A 274 14.54 -0.13 10.76
N LEU A 275 14.54 0.27 9.49
CA LEU A 275 15.60 -0.08 8.55
C LEU A 275 16.88 0.73 8.85
N SER A 276 17.98 0.03 9.14
CA SER A 276 19.33 0.60 9.18
C SER A 276 20.04 0.56 7.81
N GLY A 277 19.48 -0.18 6.85
CA GLY A 277 19.97 -0.30 5.49
C GLY A 277 19.16 -1.33 4.71
N ILE A 278 19.27 -1.31 3.37
CA ILE A 278 18.56 -2.25 2.47
C ILE A 278 19.58 -3.05 1.66
N PRO A 279 19.61 -4.39 1.82
CA PRO A 279 20.39 -5.27 0.96
C PRO A 279 19.98 -5.13 -0.51
N ILE A 280 20.92 -5.32 -1.45
CA ILE A 280 20.66 -5.20 -2.89
C ILE A 280 19.50 -6.09 -3.33
N TRP A 281 19.49 -7.36 -2.91
CA TRP A 281 18.42 -8.30 -3.26
C TRP A 281 17.04 -7.80 -2.83
N LEU A 282 16.93 -7.16 -1.66
CA LEU A 282 15.67 -6.68 -1.11
C LEU A 282 15.20 -5.41 -1.83
N SER A 283 16.13 -4.52 -2.17
CA SER A 283 15.87 -3.36 -3.03
C SER A 283 15.28 -3.79 -4.37
N ASP A 284 15.92 -4.76 -5.03
CA ASP A 284 15.47 -5.27 -6.32
C ASP A 284 14.10 -5.95 -6.20
N ALA A 285 13.87 -6.70 -5.12
CA ALA A 285 12.59 -7.36 -4.86
C ALA A 285 11.46 -6.35 -4.59
N PHE A 286 11.72 -5.24 -3.87
CA PHE A 286 10.72 -4.17 -3.69
C PHE A 286 10.41 -3.45 -5.00
N CYS A 287 11.41 -3.18 -5.85
CA CYS A 287 11.17 -2.63 -7.18
C CYS A 287 10.27 -3.55 -8.02
N ARG A 288 10.51 -4.87 -7.98
CA ARG A 288 9.69 -5.88 -8.65
C ARG A 288 8.25 -5.91 -8.12
N LEU A 289 8.06 -5.91 -6.80
CA LEU A 289 6.73 -5.85 -6.17
C LEU A 289 5.98 -4.53 -6.43
N SER A 290 6.70 -3.42 -6.58
CA SER A 290 6.10 -2.11 -6.87
C SER A 290 5.48 -2.06 -8.26
N THR A 291 6.12 -2.68 -9.27
CA THR A 291 5.69 -2.58 -10.68
C THR A 291 5.17 -3.89 -11.29
N GLY A 292 5.22 -5.01 -10.58
CA GLY A 292 4.73 -6.33 -11.03
C GLY A 292 5.72 -7.08 -11.90
N GLY A 293 7.01 -6.95 -11.61
CA GLY A 293 7.96 -7.95 -12.09
C GLY A 293 7.79 -9.21 -11.26
N GLY A 294 7.47 -10.35 -11.88
CA GLY A 294 7.40 -11.62 -11.17
C GLY A 294 8.67 -11.88 -10.35
N ILE A 295 8.50 -12.34 -9.11
CA ILE A 295 9.62 -12.82 -8.30
C ILE A 295 9.60 -14.35 -8.41
N SER A 296 10.51 -14.92 -9.19
CA SER A 296 10.75 -16.36 -9.28
C SER A 296 11.87 -16.74 -8.31
N ASN A 297 11.61 -17.69 -7.40
CA ASN A 297 12.70 -18.28 -6.63
C ASN A 297 12.78 -19.78 -6.93
N ARG A 298 14.00 -20.27 -7.21
CA ARG A 298 14.30 -21.71 -7.30
C ARG A 298 14.53 -22.23 -5.89
N GLU A 299 13.70 -23.17 -5.41
CA GLU A 299 13.88 -23.70 -4.07
C GLU A 299 14.96 -24.80 -4.03
N LEU A 300 15.85 -24.72 -3.04
CA LEU A 300 16.78 -25.79 -2.65
C LEU A 300 16.13 -26.63 -1.54
N TYR A 301 16.01 -27.94 -1.81
CA TYR A 301 15.66 -29.04 -0.89
C TYR A 301 14.30 -28.95 -0.20
N THR A 302 13.22 -29.21 -0.96
CA THR A 302 12.33 -30.39 -0.82
C THR A 302 11.21 -30.25 -1.86
N ASN A 303 11.27 -31.07 -2.91
CA ASN A 303 10.36 -31.13 -4.07
C ASN A 303 10.50 -29.95 -5.05
N GLY A 304 11.05 -30.24 -6.24
CA GLY A 304 11.51 -29.28 -7.25
C GLY A 304 10.46 -28.46 -7.99
N GLU A 305 9.49 -27.87 -7.30
CA GLU A 305 8.53 -26.94 -7.86
C GLU A 305 9.02 -25.48 -7.68
N GLU A 306 8.99 -24.70 -8.75
CA GLU A 306 9.33 -23.29 -8.74
C GLU A 306 8.17 -22.50 -8.13
N PHE A 307 8.39 -21.82 -7.00
CA PHE A 307 7.38 -20.92 -6.44
C PHE A 307 7.45 -19.59 -7.19
N ILE A 308 6.56 -19.42 -8.17
CA ILE A 308 6.39 -18.17 -8.89
C ILE A 308 5.34 -17.36 -8.13
N LEU A 309 5.69 -16.18 -7.62
CA LEU A 309 4.69 -15.22 -7.18
C LEU A 309 4.65 -14.08 -8.19
N ASP A 310 3.50 -13.95 -8.83
CA ASP A 310 3.13 -12.73 -9.55
C ASP A 310 2.28 -11.87 -8.62
N ALA A 311 2.92 -10.94 -7.91
CA ALA A 311 2.23 -10.03 -7.00
C ALA A 311 2.77 -8.60 -7.14
N GLN A 312 1.84 -7.66 -7.16
CA GLN A 312 2.11 -6.24 -6.97
C GLN A 312 1.63 -5.81 -5.60
N ARG A 313 2.46 -5.10 -4.82
CA ARG A 313 2.12 -4.67 -3.45
C ARG A 313 2.63 -3.27 -3.14
N PRO A 314 1.82 -2.39 -2.54
CA PRO A 314 2.32 -1.15 -1.94
C PRO A 314 3.32 -1.45 -0.83
N VAL A 315 4.44 -0.73 -0.81
CA VAL A 315 5.52 -0.90 0.17
C VAL A 315 5.73 0.39 0.94
N ILE A 316 5.85 0.28 2.27
CA ILE A 316 6.21 1.39 3.15
C ILE A 316 7.52 1.03 3.84
N LEU A 317 8.50 1.93 3.80
CA LEU A 317 9.82 1.75 4.41
C LEU A 317 10.04 2.87 5.43
N ASN A 318 10.36 2.51 6.67
CA ASN A 318 10.77 3.45 7.71
C ASN A 318 12.19 3.11 8.22
N GLY A 319 13.05 4.12 8.28
CA GLY A 319 14.44 3.99 8.73
C GLY A 319 15.39 4.20 7.57
N ILE A 320 16.39 5.04 7.78
CA ILE A 320 17.27 5.53 6.71
C ILE A 320 18.57 6.10 7.25
N ASP A 321 19.64 5.73 6.55
CA ASP A 321 20.80 6.57 6.24
C ASP A 321 21.36 6.28 4.81
N SER A 322 20.75 5.41 3.98
CA SER A 322 21.42 4.91 2.76
C SER A 322 20.53 4.54 1.55
N LEU A 323 19.37 5.17 1.36
CA LEU A 323 18.58 4.97 0.12
C LEU A 323 19.25 5.60 -1.12
N THR A 324 20.09 6.62 -0.91
CA THR A 324 20.82 7.35 -1.96
C THR A 324 21.75 6.47 -2.79
N GLU A 325 22.22 5.34 -2.25
CA GLU A 325 23.05 4.40 -3.00
C GLU A 325 22.29 3.52 -4.00
N ARG A 326 20.95 3.60 -4.03
CA ARG A 326 20.07 2.69 -4.78
C ARG A 326 19.16 3.48 -5.73
N SER A 327 19.74 3.97 -6.82
CA SER A 327 19.05 4.78 -7.83
C SER A 327 17.74 4.17 -8.34
N ASP A 328 17.68 2.85 -8.54
CA ASP A 328 16.46 2.20 -9.04
C ASP A 328 15.30 2.24 -8.04
N LEU A 329 15.60 2.12 -6.74
CA LEU A 329 14.62 2.22 -5.67
C LEU A 329 14.20 3.68 -5.45
N ALA A 330 15.16 4.61 -5.44
CA ALA A 330 14.92 6.04 -5.30
C ALA A 330 14.01 6.58 -6.43
N ASP A 331 14.23 6.15 -7.66
CA ASP A 331 13.40 6.52 -8.81
C ASP A 331 11.95 6.00 -8.71
N ARG A 332 11.71 5.00 -7.85
CA ARG A 332 10.37 4.45 -7.56
C ARG A 332 9.82 4.86 -6.19
N ALA A 333 10.54 5.69 -5.44
CA ALA A 333 10.16 6.07 -4.09
C ALA A 333 9.50 7.45 -4.07
N LEU A 334 8.63 7.65 -3.08
CA LEU A 334 8.25 8.96 -2.58
C LEU A 334 8.88 9.12 -1.21
N ILE A 335 9.77 10.10 -1.07
CA ILE A 335 10.58 10.30 0.14
C ILE A 335 9.93 11.39 0.99
N PHE A 336 9.63 11.08 2.25
CA PHE A 336 8.97 11.98 3.19
C PHE A 336 9.88 12.29 4.36
N ASN A 337 10.42 13.51 4.40
CA ASN A 337 11.25 14.02 5.50
C ASN A 337 10.36 14.53 6.65
N LEU A 338 10.09 13.67 7.65
CA LEU A 338 9.23 14.03 8.77
C LEU A 338 10.00 14.90 9.79
N PRO A 339 9.50 16.10 10.14
CA PRO A 339 10.16 16.97 11.10
C PRO A 339 10.15 16.38 12.51
N GLN A 340 11.11 16.81 13.34
CA GLN A 340 11.14 16.42 14.75
C GLN A 340 9.93 17.01 15.48
N ILE A 341 9.25 16.20 16.30
CA ILE A 341 8.12 16.66 17.12
C ILE A 341 8.67 17.33 18.40
N PRO A 342 8.41 18.64 18.61
CA PRO A 342 8.82 19.35 19.82
C PRO A 342 8.29 18.67 21.08
N LYS A 343 9.10 18.60 22.15
CA LYS A 343 8.73 17.89 23.39
C LYS A 343 7.38 18.37 23.97
N GLY A 344 7.09 19.67 23.88
CA GLY A 344 5.87 20.28 24.43
C GLY A 344 4.58 19.98 23.67
N THR A 345 4.66 19.51 22.42
CA THR A 345 3.47 19.19 21.59
C THR A 345 3.22 17.68 21.49
N ARG A 346 4.02 16.86 22.17
CA ARG A 346 3.87 15.40 22.18
C ARG A 346 2.56 14.99 22.85
N GLN A 347 1.93 13.98 22.28
CA GLN A 347 0.68 13.40 22.77
C GLN A 347 0.88 11.91 23.02
N SER A 348 0.15 11.36 24.01
CA SER A 348 0.15 9.91 24.25
C SER A 348 -0.51 9.15 23.09
N GLU A 349 0.03 7.97 22.74
CA GLU A 349 -0.52 7.13 21.68
C GLU A 349 -1.99 6.80 21.92
N LYS A 350 -2.38 6.49 23.17
CA LYS A 350 -3.77 6.18 23.52
C LYS A 350 -4.74 7.30 23.13
N LYS A 351 -4.42 8.56 23.49
CA LYS A 351 -5.27 9.72 23.16
C LYS A 351 -5.26 9.98 21.65
N PHE A 352 -4.11 9.83 21.02
CA PHE A 352 -3.93 10.03 19.57
C PHE A 352 -4.78 9.04 18.76
N PHE A 353 -4.66 7.73 19.02
CA PHE A 353 -5.42 6.71 18.31
C PHE A 353 -6.92 6.78 18.64
N ALA A 354 -7.31 7.10 19.87
CA ALA A 354 -8.73 7.32 20.19
C ALA A 354 -9.34 8.51 19.43
N ALA A 355 -8.56 9.54 19.12
CA ALA A 355 -9.01 10.65 18.28
C ALA A 355 -9.07 10.23 16.79
N PHE A 356 -8.08 9.46 16.34
CA PHE A 356 -8.04 8.94 14.97
C PHE A 356 -9.21 8.00 14.66
N ASP A 357 -9.50 7.05 15.55
CA ASP A 357 -10.56 6.07 15.35
C ASP A 357 -11.95 6.71 15.20
N LYS A 358 -12.18 7.89 15.78
CA LYS A 358 -13.42 8.66 15.63
C LYS A 358 -13.63 9.23 14.23
N VAL A 359 -12.54 9.56 13.51
CA VAL A 359 -12.60 10.17 12.17
C VAL A 359 -12.23 9.18 11.08
N ARG A 360 -11.69 8.01 11.43
CA ARG A 360 -11.29 6.96 10.50
C ARG A 360 -12.40 6.56 9.50
N PRO A 361 -13.68 6.40 9.90
CA PRO A 361 -14.79 6.15 8.97
C PRO A 361 -14.95 7.21 7.87
N LYS A 362 -14.81 8.48 8.25
CA LYS A 362 -14.94 9.65 7.37
C LYS A 362 -13.76 9.80 6.42
N ILE A 363 -12.54 9.58 6.94
CA ILE A 363 -11.32 9.55 6.12
C ILE A 363 -11.43 8.43 5.07
N LEU A 364 -11.88 7.23 5.47
CA LEU A 364 -12.08 6.13 4.54
C LEU A 364 -13.13 6.48 3.47
N GLY A 365 -14.28 7.04 3.87
CA GLY A 365 -15.30 7.49 2.91
C GLY A 365 -14.80 8.52 1.90
N ALA A 366 -13.97 9.48 2.34
CA ALA A 366 -13.34 10.46 1.45
C ALA A 366 -12.37 9.82 0.44
N LEU A 367 -11.60 8.81 0.88
CA LEU A 367 -10.72 8.05 -0.02
C LEU A 367 -11.53 7.25 -1.05
N LEU A 368 -12.61 6.61 -0.64
CA LEU A 368 -13.49 5.83 -1.53
C LEU A 368 -14.15 6.73 -2.59
N GLU A 369 -14.56 7.94 -2.21
CA GLU A 369 -15.10 8.94 -3.15
C GLU A 369 -14.06 9.35 -4.20
N ALA A 370 -12.81 9.53 -3.78
CA ALA A 370 -11.71 9.84 -4.69
C ALA A 370 -11.36 8.66 -5.62
N VAL A 371 -11.43 7.42 -5.13
CA VAL A 371 -11.25 6.21 -5.97
C VAL A 371 -12.38 6.10 -7.00
N SER A 372 -13.64 6.30 -6.60
CA SER A 372 -14.80 6.34 -7.50
C SER A 372 -14.63 7.38 -8.61
N THR A 373 -14.22 8.59 -8.23
CA THR A 373 -13.94 9.67 -9.17
C THR A 373 -12.76 9.33 -10.09
N GLY A 374 -11.72 8.67 -9.55
CA GLY A 374 -10.60 8.13 -10.31
C GLY A 374 -11.04 7.16 -11.40
N LEU A 375 -11.88 6.18 -11.05
CA LEU A 375 -12.43 5.22 -12.01
C LEU A 375 -13.21 5.90 -13.13
N LYS A 376 -13.99 6.93 -12.81
CA LYS A 376 -14.77 7.70 -13.78
C LYS A 376 -13.91 8.50 -14.75
N ASN A 377 -12.81 9.08 -14.27
CA ASN A 377 -12.03 10.05 -15.04
C ASN A 377 -10.82 9.44 -15.75
N LEU A 378 -10.36 8.24 -15.37
CA LEU A 378 -9.05 7.69 -15.78
C LEU A 378 -8.82 7.71 -17.30
N GLU A 379 -9.82 7.30 -18.09
CA GLU A 379 -9.71 7.26 -19.56
C GLU A 379 -9.59 8.66 -20.21
N SER A 380 -10.01 9.70 -19.49
CA SER A 380 -9.97 11.08 -19.98
C SER A 380 -8.67 11.82 -19.64
N VAL A 381 -7.87 11.29 -18.70
CA VAL A 381 -6.65 11.97 -18.24
C VAL A 381 -5.60 11.97 -19.34
N LYS A 382 -5.04 13.16 -19.62
CA LYS A 382 -3.91 13.35 -20.54
C LYS A 382 -2.84 14.19 -19.87
N LEU A 383 -1.66 13.61 -19.72
CA LEU A 383 -0.48 14.31 -19.19
C LEU A 383 0.41 14.77 -20.35
N PRO A 384 0.86 16.03 -20.38
CA PRO A 384 1.78 16.52 -21.41
C PRO A 384 3.10 15.74 -21.43
N ASP A 385 3.64 15.46 -20.23
CA ASP A 385 4.88 14.71 -20.02
C ASP A 385 4.61 13.55 -19.08
N LEU A 386 4.91 12.33 -19.52
CA LEU A 386 4.70 11.13 -18.73
C LEU A 386 5.88 10.90 -17.77
N PRO A 387 5.67 10.90 -16.44
CA PRO A 387 6.71 10.55 -15.50
C PRO A 387 7.00 9.03 -15.54
N ARG A 388 8.07 8.58 -14.88
CA ARG A 388 8.50 7.16 -14.88
C ARG A 388 7.39 6.21 -14.42
N MET A 389 6.59 6.61 -13.43
CA MET A 389 5.36 5.90 -13.06
C MET A 389 4.15 6.61 -13.66
N ALA A 390 4.04 6.57 -14.99
CA ALA A 390 2.97 7.23 -15.74
C ALA A 390 1.57 6.84 -15.24
N ASP A 391 1.31 5.54 -15.10
CA ASP A 391 0.01 5.02 -14.68
C ASP A 391 -0.36 5.45 -13.25
N PHE A 392 0.62 5.52 -12.34
CA PHE A 392 0.40 6.08 -11.00
C PHE A 392 0.03 7.56 -11.09
N ALA A 393 0.77 8.36 -11.85
CA ALA A 393 0.49 9.78 -11.99
C ALA A 393 -0.90 10.03 -12.63
N MET A 394 -1.24 9.28 -13.68
CA MET A 394 -2.55 9.36 -14.32
C MET A 394 -3.68 8.97 -13.37
N TRP A 395 -3.48 7.92 -12.57
CA TRP A 395 -4.45 7.50 -11.57
C TRP A 395 -4.75 8.59 -10.54
N ILE A 396 -3.72 9.22 -9.97
CA ILE A 396 -3.93 10.25 -8.96
C ILE A 396 -4.54 11.53 -9.55
N VAL A 397 -4.13 11.91 -10.77
CA VAL A 397 -4.77 13.03 -11.50
C VAL A 397 -6.24 12.73 -11.81
N ALA A 398 -6.61 11.47 -12.04
CA ALA A 398 -8.00 11.08 -12.20
C ALA A 398 -8.81 11.23 -10.90
N CYS A 399 -8.19 10.94 -9.74
CA CYS A 399 -8.78 11.08 -8.41
C CYS A 399 -8.83 12.53 -7.90
N GLU A 400 -7.89 13.37 -8.32
CA GLU A 400 -7.68 14.76 -7.85
C GLU A 400 -8.96 15.62 -7.80
N PRO A 401 -9.91 15.55 -8.75
CA PRO A 401 -11.13 16.35 -8.71
C PRO A 401 -12.04 16.12 -7.49
N ALA A 402 -11.93 14.97 -6.81
CA ALA A 402 -12.68 14.68 -5.58
C ALA A 402 -11.99 15.19 -4.32
N LEU A 403 -10.77 15.69 -4.44
CA LEU A 403 -9.94 16.13 -3.33
C LEU A 403 -9.98 17.67 -3.24
N PRO A 404 -9.86 18.25 -2.03
CA PRO A 404 -9.89 19.69 -1.83
C PRO A 404 -8.54 20.33 -2.21
N TRP A 405 -8.02 20.01 -3.39
CA TRP A 405 -6.71 20.45 -3.89
C TRP A 405 -6.90 21.39 -5.09
N PRO A 406 -6.01 22.38 -5.27
CA PRO A 406 -5.94 23.11 -6.52
C PRO A 406 -5.60 22.15 -7.68
N PRO A 407 -6.19 22.30 -8.87
CA PRO A 407 -5.85 21.46 -10.02
C PRO A 407 -4.34 21.47 -10.33
N GLY A 408 -3.75 20.28 -10.47
CA GLY A 408 -2.34 20.09 -10.75
C GLY A 408 -1.44 20.13 -9.52
N ALA A 409 -1.99 20.30 -8.31
CA ALA A 409 -1.22 20.36 -7.07
C ALA A 409 -0.48 19.03 -6.81
N PHE A 410 -1.07 17.89 -7.16
CA PHE A 410 -0.39 16.61 -7.06
C PHE A 410 0.83 16.51 -8.00
N LEU A 411 0.67 16.86 -9.28
CA LEU A 411 1.77 16.77 -10.25
C LEU A 411 2.94 17.69 -9.88
N ALA A 412 2.64 18.88 -9.36
CA ALA A 412 3.66 19.79 -8.85
C ALA A 412 4.42 19.17 -7.67
N ALA A 413 3.70 18.63 -6.67
CA ALA A 413 4.28 17.95 -5.53
C ALA A 413 5.12 16.73 -5.95
N TYR A 414 4.61 15.92 -6.88
CA TYR A 414 5.27 14.72 -7.38
C TYR A 414 6.56 15.04 -8.14
N THR A 415 6.54 16.08 -8.97
CA THR A 415 7.73 16.54 -9.71
C THR A 415 8.80 17.05 -8.74
N GLY A 416 8.41 17.87 -7.75
CA GLY A 416 9.32 18.39 -6.73
C GLY A 416 9.99 17.28 -5.91
N ASN A 417 9.22 16.31 -5.42
CA ASN A 417 9.74 15.20 -4.62
C ASN A 417 10.75 14.34 -5.41
N ARG A 418 10.49 14.12 -6.70
CA ARG A 418 11.43 13.40 -7.57
C ARG A 418 12.72 14.17 -7.83
N GLN A 419 12.64 15.50 -8.01
CA GLN A 419 13.82 16.34 -8.18
C GLN A 419 14.69 16.34 -6.92
N GLU A 420 14.08 16.42 -5.74
CA GLU A 420 14.80 16.35 -4.46
C GLU A 420 15.50 15.00 -4.27
N ALA A 421 14.83 13.89 -4.58
CA ALA A 421 15.42 12.54 -4.50
C ALA A 421 16.63 12.37 -5.44
N VAL A 422 16.56 12.95 -6.65
CA VAL A 422 17.66 13.00 -7.61
C VAL A 422 18.82 13.81 -7.06
N GLU A 423 18.55 14.99 -6.49
CA GLU A 423 19.56 15.88 -5.93
C GLU A 423 20.29 15.23 -4.74
N LEU A 424 19.58 14.60 -3.82
CA LEU A 424 20.17 13.83 -2.72
C LEU A 424 21.05 12.66 -3.21
N SER A 425 20.63 11.99 -4.29
CA SER A 425 21.40 10.91 -4.90
C SER A 425 22.69 11.42 -5.58
N LEU A 426 22.62 12.61 -6.20
CA LEU A 426 23.77 13.30 -6.78
C LEU A 426 24.79 13.70 -5.71
N GLU A 427 24.33 14.26 -4.59
CA GLU A 427 25.19 14.69 -3.49
C GLU A 427 25.92 13.52 -2.81
N ALA A 428 25.28 12.33 -2.76
CA ALA A 428 25.88 11.14 -2.19
C ALA A 428 26.94 10.46 -3.09
N ASP A 429 26.88 10.63 -4.41
CA ASP A 429 27.85 10.02 -5.33
C ASP A 429 29.04 10.97 -5.58
N VAL A 430 30.19 10.63 -5.00
CA VAL A 430 31.44 11.40 -5.13
C VAL A 430 31.88 11.65 -6.58
N VAL A 431 31.60 10.72 -7.51
CA VAL A 431 31.93 10.88 -8.93
C VAL A 431 30.95 11.85 -9.58
N ALA A 432 29.67 11.77 -9.23
CA ALA A 432 28.65 12.68 -9.71
C ALA A 432 28.91 14.13 -9.28
N VAL A 433 29.24 14.32 -8.00
CA VAL A 433 29.65 15.62 -7.44
C VAL A 433 30.86 16.16 -8.22
N ALA A 434 31.87 15.32 -8.47
CA ALA A 434 33.05 15.72 -9.24
C ALA A 434 32.71 16.11 -10.68
N VAL A 435 31.80 15.38 -11.36
CA VAL A 435 31.34 15.71 -12.71
C VAL A 435 30.58 17.02 -12.73
N ARG A 436 29.69 17.25 -11.76
CA ARG A 436 28.93 18.50 -11.63
C ARG A 436 29.86 19.69 -11.40
N ALA A 437 30.83 19.54 -10.51
CA ALA A 437 31.86 20.55 -10.26
C ALA A 437 32.72 20.80 -11.51
N HIS A 438 33.08 19.75 -12.25
CA HIS A 438 33.85 19.86 -13.49
C HIS A 438 33.11 20.60 -14.62
N MET A 439 31.79 20.42 -14.69
CA MET A 439 30.90 21.04 -15.68
C MET A 439 30.29 22.36 -15.22
N ALA A 440 30.62 22.85 -14.01
CA ALA A 440 30.03 24.06 -13.44
C ALA A 440 30.21 25.29 -14.35
N ASP A 441 31.36 25.38 -15.01
CA ASP A 441 31.75 26.50 -15.90
C ASP A 441 31.91 26.05 -17.37
N LYS A 442 31.35 24.89 -17.76
CA LYS A 442 31.47 24.34 -19.11
C LYS A 442 30.12 23.94 -19.68
N GLU A 443 29.85 24.32 -20.92
CA GLU A 443 28.69 23.81 -21.67
C GLU A 443 28.94 22.39 -22.21
N GLU A 444 30.18 22.10 -22.63
CA GLU A 444 30.57 20.80 -23.17
C GLU A 444 31.99 20.43 -22.73
N TRP A 445 32.22 19.15 -22.48
CA TRP A 445 33.55 18.56 -22.32
C TRP A 445 33.65 17.30 -23.17
N SER A 446 34.76 17.11 -23.90
CA SER A 446 35.01 15.86 -24.62
C SER A 446 36.47 15.42 -24.51
N GLY A 447 36.69 14.11 -24.37
CA GLY A 447 38.03 13.54 -24.33
C GLY A 447 38.09 12.07 -23.93
N LYS A 448 39.31 11.51 -23.90
CA LYS A 448 39.53 10.11 -23.51
C LYS A 448 39.17 9.88 -22.01
N PRO A 449 38.67 8.69 -21.63
CA PRO A 449 38.33 8.36 -20.24
C PRO A 449 39.46 8.59 -19.23
N SER A 450 40.73 8.41 -19.64
CA SER A 450 41.89 8.70 -18.79
C SER A 450 42.06 10.20 -18.52
N LYS A 451 41.81 11.06 -19.51
CA LYS A 451 41.82 12.51 -19.34
C LYS A 451 40.66 12.97 -18.46
N LEU A 452 39.47 12.39 -18.65
CA LEU A 452 38.33 12.67 -17.79
C LEU A 452 38.65 12.33 -16.33
N TYR A 453 39.24 11.16 -16.09
CA TYR A 453 39.59 10.71 -14.75
C TYR A 453 40.53 11.67 -14.01
N GLU A 454 41.60 12.12 -14.67
CA GLU A 454 42.51 13.12 -14.08
C GLU A 454 41.83 14.47 -13.88
N ALA A 455 40.96 14.88 -14.81
CA ALA A 455 40.20 16.11 -14.68
C ALA A 455 39.24 16.09 -13.48
N LEU A 456 38.56 14.97 -13.24
CA LEU A 456 37.64 14.80 -12.12
C LEU A 456 38.35 14.72 -10.76
N LYS A 457 39.58 14.17 -10.70
CA LYS A 457 40.39 14.17 -9.46
C LYS A 457 40.60 15.58 -8.90
N ASN A 458 40.77 16.57 -9.78
CA ASN A 458 40.98 17.96 -9.37
C ASN A 458 39.77 18.59 -8.69
N HIS A 459 38.61 17.92 -8.69
CA HIS A 459 37.38 18.37 -8.04
C HIS A 459 37.04 17.59 -6.77
N VAL A 460 37.95 16.74 -6.26
CA VAL A 460 37.78 15.99 -5.03
C VAL A 460 39.03 16.05 -4.16
N THR A 461 38.84 16.01 -2.83
CA THR A 461 39.96 16.05 -1.87
C THR A 461 40.84 14.81 -1.97
N GLU A 462 42.09 14.91 -1.51
CA GLU A 462 42.99 13.74 -1.46
C GLU A 462 42.42 12.57 -0.66
N ASP A 463 41.70 12.85 0.43
CA ASP A 463 41.08 11.82 1.26
C ASP A 463 39.96 11.10 0.50
N THR A 464 39.13 11.83 -0.25
CA THR A 464 38.13 11.23 -1.13
C THR A 464 38.81 10.38 -2.21
N GLN A 465 39.89 10.86 -2.83
CA GLN A 465 40.64 10.09 -3.84
C GLN A 465 41.23 8.79 -3.26
N LYS A 466 41.66 8.81 -1.99
CA LYS A 466 42.19 7.66 -1.24
C LYS A 466 41.10 6.72 -0.72
N SER A 467 39.86 7.19 -0.57
CA SER A 467 38.71 6.37 -0.12
C SER A 467 38.35 5.21 -1.06
N LYS A 468 37.55 4.26 -0.57
CA LYS A 468 36.97 3.17 -1.37
C LYS A 468 35.85 3.64 -2.30
N ALA A 469 35.23 4.80 -2.03
CA ALA A 469 34.13 5.34 -2.81
C ALA A 469 34.59 5.86 -4.18
N TRP A 470 35.83 6.36 -4.26
CA TRP A 470 36.42 6.88 -5.50
C TRP A 470 36.95 5.76 -6.41
N PRO A 471 36.68 5.80 -7.74
CA PRO A 471 37.24 4.85 -8.69
C PRO A 471 38.79 4.91 -8.71
N LYS A 472 39.45 3.77 -8.55
CA LYS A 472 40.92 3.67 -8.51
C LYS A 472 41.60 3.56 -9.87
N ALA A 473 40.81 3.46 -10.95
CA ALA A 473 41.32 3.39 -12.30
C ALA A 473 40.32 3.96 -13.33
N PRO A 474 40.80 4.50 -14.48
CA PRO A 474 39.93 5.08 -15.51
C PRO A 474 38.88 4.12 -16.09
N HIS A 475 39.16 2.82 -16.17
CA HIS A 475 38.19 1.84 -16.66
C HIS A 475 37.03 1.60 -15.68
N VAL A 476 37.26 1.77 -14.37
CA VAL A 476 36.23 1.68 -13.33
C VAL A 476 35.34 2.93 -13.33
N LEU A 477 35.92 4.10 -13.64
CA LEU A 477 35.18 5.36 -13.77
C LEU A 477 34.06 5.24 -14.82
N THR A 478 34.31 4.60 -15.96
CA THR A 478 33.30 4.46 -17.02
C THR A 478 32.04 3.72 -16.52
N GLY A 479 32.21 2.66 -15.72
CA GLY A 479 31.09 1.93 -15.12
C GLY A 479 30.36 2.72 -14.02
N ARG A 480 31.06 3.61 -13.31
CA ARG A 480 30.45 4.56 -12.36
C ARG A 480 29.66 5.65 -13.09
N LEU A 481 30.23 6.26 -14.12
CA LEU A 481 29.57 7.28 -14.94
C LEU A 481 28.32 6.74 -15.64
N LYS A 482 28.33 5.49 -16.11
CA LYS A 482 27.11 4.86 -16.67
C LYS A 482 25.98 4.74 -15.66
N ARG A 483 26.29 4.43 -14.39
CA ARG A 483 25.30 4.42 -13.30
C ARG A 483 24.86 5.83 -12.92
N ALA A 484 25.78 6.78 -12.95
CA ALA A 484 25.52 8.17 -12.63
C ALA A 484 24.79 8.95 -13.73
N ALA A 485 24.84 8.47 -14.96
CA ALA A 485 24.24 9.15 -16.12
C ALA A 485 22.74 9.41 -15.93
N THR A 486 22.00 8.53 -15.25
CA THR A 486 20.56 8.67 -15.03
C THR A 486 20.22 9.93 -14.24
N PHE A 487 20.86 10.12 -13.08
CA PHE A 487 20.59 11.29 -12.23
C PHE A 487 21.32 12.55 -12.72
N LEU A 488 22.47 12.42 -13.38
CA LEU A 488 23.14 13.56 -14.03
C LEU A 488 22.25 14.14 -15.13
N ARG A 489 21.58 13.30 -15.92
CA ARG A 489 20.64 13.75 -16.96
C ARG A 489 19.46 14.52 -16.36
N ALA A 490 18.97 14.11 -15.19
CA ALA A 490 17.86 14.78 -14.51
C ALA A 490 18.21 16.20 -14.04
N VAL A 491 19.49 16.52 -13.83
CA VAL A 491 19.99 17.90 -13.57
C VAL A 491 20.60 18.56 -14.81
N GLY A 492 20.27 18.06 -16.01
CA GLY A 492 20.69 18.66 -17.27
C GLY A 492 22.12 18.34 -17.71
N VAL A 493 22.77 17.32 -17.11
CA VAL A 493 24.12 16.87 -17.51
C VAL A 493 24.02 15.52 -18.25
N GLU A 494 24.22 15.53 -19.56
CA GLU A 494 24.17 14.34 -20.39
C GLU A 494 25.58 13.79 -20.63
N ILE A 495 25.74 12.47 -20.53
CA ILE A 495 27.02 11.79 -20.78
C ILE A 495 26.83 10.81 -21.94
N ASP A 496 27.61 11.01 -22.99
CA ASP A 496 27.70 10.12 -24.13
C ASP A 496 29.06 9.41 -24.17
N PHE A 497 29.01 8.11 -24.47
CA PHE A 497 30.19 7.27 -24.65
C PHE A 497 30.31 6.91 -26.13
N GLY A 498 31.37 7.39 -26.80
CA GLY A 498 31.62 7.12 -28.21
C GLY A 498 31.70 5.61 -28.54
N LYS A 499 31.26 5.23 -29.75
CA LYS A 499 31.34 3.85 -30.26
C LYS A 499 32.75 3.53 -30.77
N SER A 500 33.09 2.24 -30.77
CA SER A 500 34.45 1.68 -30.94
C SER A 500 35.26 2.30 -32.10
N GLY A 501 36.50 2.69 -31.82
CA GLY A 501 37.43 3.33 -32.76
C GLY A 501 38.05 4.60 -32.16
N ASP A 502 37.22 5.46 -31.59
CA ASP A 502 37.63 6.65 -30.85
C ASP A 502 36.90 6.71 -29.50
N ARG A 503 37.53 6.16 -28.45
CA ARG A 503 36.99 6.06 -27.09
C ARG A 503 36.94 7.45 -26.43
N GLN A 504 36.09 8.34 -26.94
CA GLN A 504 35.82 9.64 -26.32
C GLN A 504 34.57 9.54 -25.43
N THR A 505 34.63 10.22 -24.29
CA THR A 505 33.47 10.53 -23.46
C THR A 505 33.13 11.99 -23.71
N THR A 506 31.88 12.29 -24.02
CA THR A 506 31.37 13.65 -24.13
C THR A 506 30.39 13.89 -22.99
N ILE A 507 30.53 15.03 -22.30
CA ILE A 507 29.63 15.48 -21.24
C ILE A 507 29.08 16.83 -21.67
N THR A 508 27.75 16.94 -21.77
CA THR A 508 27.07 18.15 -22.22
C THR A 508 26.16 18.67 -21.12
N ARG A 509 26.26 19.95 -20.78
CA ARG A 509 25.31 20.63 -19.93
C ARG A 509 24.21 21.22 -20.80
N LYS A 510 23.06 20.54 -20.86
CA LYS A 510 21.86 21.12 -21.46
C LYS A 510 21.34 22.17 -20.50
N GLY A 511 21.40 23.44 -20.91
CA GLY A 511 20.67 24.51 -20.22
C GLY A 511 19.23 24.04 -20.00
N MET A 512 18.71 24.22 -18.79
CA MET A 512 17.38 23.78 -18.38
C MET A 512 16.34 24.53 -19.22
N GLN A 513 16.13 24.10 -20.46
CA GLN A 513 15.09 24.62 -21.32
C GLN A 513 13.79 24.04 -20.79
N ASN A 514 13.06 24.84 -20.01
CA ASN A 514 11.61 24.79 -20.03
C ASN A 514 11.20 24.80 -21.50
N SER A 515 10.80 23.66 -22.04
CA SER A 515 10.32 23.57 -23.41
C SER A 515 8.89 24.11 -23.47
N VAL A 516 8.73 25.42 -23.24
CA VAL A 516 7.67 26.17 -23.91
C VAL A 516 8.24 26.49 -25.28
N ARG A 517 8.02 25.61 -26.25
CA ARG A 517 8.11 26.01 -27.65
C ARG A 517 7.02 27.06 -27.85
N SER A 518 7.43 28.32 -27.94
CA SER A 518 6.59 29.40 -28.41
C SER A 518 5.94 28.99 -29.71
N VAL A 519 4.60 28.91 -29.69
CA VAL A 519 3.79 28.70 -30.88
C VAL A 519 4.09 29.86 -31.83
N GLN A 520 4.61 29.55 -33.02
CA GLN A 520 4.64 30.50 -34.11
C GLN A 520 3.21 30.97 -34.37
N SER A 521 2.99 32.27 -34.21
CA SER A 521 1.75 32.94 -34.52
C SER A 521 1.35 32.64 -35.97
N VAL A 522 0.23 31.95 -36.13
CA VAL A 522 -0.46 31.81 -37.41
C VAL A 522 -0.94 33.21 -37.80
N GLN A 523 -0.44 33.73 -38.92
CA GLN A 523 -0.96 34.94 -39.55
C GLN A 523 -2.44 34.72 -39.92
N PRO A 524 -3.37 35.58 -39.50
CA PRO A 524 -4.73 35.52 -40.02
C PRO A 524 -4.73 36.03 -41.46
N GLN A 525 -5.25 35.22 -42.39
CA GLN A 525 -5.56 35.67 -43.74
C GLN A 525 -6.62 36.78 -43.68
N GLU A 526 -6.33 37.88 -44.37
CA GLU A 526 -7.29 38.92 -44.74
C GLU A 526 -8.51 38.27 -45.40
N ASN A 527 -9.69 38.60 -44.91
CA ASN A 527 -10.84 38.70 -45.78
C ASN A 527 -11.72 39.89 -45.40
N GLN A 528 -12.17 40.54 -46.45
CA GLN A 528 -12.68 41.91 -46.49
C GLN A 528 -14.10 42.01 -45.91
N GLY A 529 -14.39 43.15 -45.28
CA GLY A 529 -15.68 43.82 -45.51
C GLY A 529 -16.55 44.07 -44.28
N VAL A 530 -16.73 45.37 -44.04
CA VAL A 530 -17.91 46.07 -43.46
C VAL A 530 -17.84 46.44 -41.97
N SER A 531 -17.56 47.73 -41.77
CA SER A 531 -17.85 48.58 -40.60
C SER A 531 -19.18 49.35 -40.88
N PRO A 532 -19.77 50.17 -39.98
CA PRO A 532 -19.33 50.56 -38.63
C PRO A 532 -20.46 50.60 -37.56
N ASP A 533 -20.12 50.75 -36.26
CA ASP A 533 -20.48 51.98 -35.49
C ASP A 533 -19.77 52.09 -34.10
N ALA A 534 -19.62 53.35 -33.70
CA ALA A 534 -19.04 54.04 -32.53
C ALA A 534 -19.18 53.36 -31.14
N SER A 535 -18.38 53.61 -30.07
CA SER A 535 -17.81 54.88 -29.57
C SER A 535 -16.89 54.65 -28.33
N LYS A 536 -15.82 55.46 -28.26
CA LYS A 536 -15.27 56.26 -27.13
C LYS A 536 -14.81 55.66 -25.79
N ASN A 537 -13.55 56.04 -25.47
CA ASN A 537 -12.99 56.54 -24.19
C ASN A 537 -12.90 55.59 -22.98
N SER A 538 -11.91 55.64 -22.09
CA SER A 538 -10.69 56.46 -21.94
C SER A 538 -9.86 55.89 -20.78
N SER A 539 -8.55 56.09 -20.87
CA SER A 539 -7.50 56.09 -19.83
C SER A 539 -7.90 56.51 -18.41
N VAL A 540 -7.20 55.98 -17.40
CA VAL A 540 -6.35 56.74 -16.42
C VAL A 540 -5.76 55.80 -15.34
N GLN A 541 -4.45 55.95 -15.10
CA GLN A 541 -3.67 55.65 -13.88
C GLN A 541 -2.91 56.97 -13.54
N PRO A 542 -2.15 57.11 -12.43
CA PRO A 542 -2.19 56.53 -11.09
C PRO A 542 -2.05 57.62 -9.98
N GLY A 543 -2.02 57.24 -8.69
CA GLY A 543 -1.79 58.17 -7.56
C GLY A 543 -1.03 57.53 -6.39
N ALA A 544 -0.06 58.25 -5.85
CA ALA A 544 0.98 57.84 -4.90
C ALA A 544 0.70 58.24 -3.43
N GLY A 545 1.54 57.75 -2.51
CA GLY A 545 1.79 58.24 -1.13
C GLY A 545 2.26 57.10 -0.21
N SER A 546 3.49 56.96 0.29
CA SER A 546 4.45 57.81 1.04
C SER A 546 4.36 57.67 2.58
N VAL A 547 5.42 57.06 3.17
CA VAL A 547 6.20 57.48 4.37
C VAL A 547 5.81 57.04 5.81
N GLN A 548 6.84 56.53 6.53
CA GLN A 548 7.32 56.71 7.94
C GLN A 548 7.53 55.37 8.71
N LYS A 549 8.75 54.84 8.97
CA LYS A 549 9.89 55.16 9.89
C LYS A 549 9.60 55.13 11.42
N GLY A 550 10.34 54.27 12.15
CA GLY A 550 10.74 54.52 13.55
C GLY A 550 11.09 53.30 14.43
N ASN A 551 12.39 53.13 14.74
CA ASN A 551 13.09 52.59 15.95
C ASN A 551 12.51 51.41 16.77
N GLY A 552 13.26 50.48 17.37
CA GLY A 552 14.66 50.40 17.79
C GLY A 552 14.72 49.80 19.21
N GLY A 553 15.70 48.93 19.53
CA GLY A 553 15.94 48.48 20.91
C GLY A 553 16.63 47.12 21.06
N GLU A 554 17.97 47.14 21.16
CA GLU A 554 18.80 46.09 21.77
C GLU A 554 18.67 46.13 23.31
N ILE A 555 18.66 44.97 23.97
CA ILE A 555 19.10 44.81 25.36
C ILE A 555 19.89 43.50 25.50
N THR A 556 21.09 43.66 26.04
CA THR A 556 22.09 42.70 26.55
C THR A 556 21.57 41.90 27.75
N ASP A 557 22.07 40.68 28.00
CA ASP A 557 23.06 40.42 29.06
C ASP A 557 23.43 38.93 29.20
N ALA A 558 24.65 38.72 29.66
CA ALA A 558 25.31 37.44 29.91
C ALA A 558 25.13 36.98 31.37
N SER A 559 25.18 35.66 31.58
CA SER A 559 25.73 34.96 32.77
C SER A 559 25.45 33.45 32.61
N MET A 560 26.45 32.59 32.46
CA MET A 560 27.45 32.07 33.42
C MET A 560 27.06 30.70 33.99
N ASP A 561 28.04 29.80 33.88
CA ASP A 561 28.36 28.67 34.74
C ASP A 561 27.64 27.31 34.60
N ALA A 562 28.41 26.40 33.98
CA ALA A 562 28.94 25.16 34.56
C ALA A 562 27.95 24.12 35.12
N LEU A 563 28.01 22.89 34.58
CA LEU A 563 28.69 21.78 35.25
C LEU A 563 28.62 20.51 34.38
N ASP A 564 29.79 20.08 33.96
CA ASP A 564 30.12 18.74 33.48
C ASP A 564 30.31 17.82 34.69
N ALA A 565 29.68 16.64 34.68
CA ALA A 565 30.14 15.39 35.33
C ALA A 565 29.00 14.36 35.38
N SER A 566 29.11 13.28 34.62
CA SER A 566 29.24 11.91 35.16
C SER A 566 28.94 10.84 34.09
N GLN A 567 30.01 10.36 33.45
CA GLN A 567 30.06 8.99 32.96
C GLN A 567 30.24 8.03 34.14
N LYS A 568 29.44 6.96 34.17
CA LYS A 568 29.77 5.69 34.84
C LYS A 568 29.32 4.53 33.95
N GLU A 569 30.31 3.83 33.39
CA GLU A 569 30.26 2.38 33.10
C GLU A 569 30.10 1.63 34.44
N ALA A 570 29.55 0.42 34.62
CA ALA A 570 29.28 -0.79 33.83
C ALA A 570 28.21 -1.62 34.62
N PRO A 571 27.99 -2.96 34.49
CA PRO A 571 28.42 -3.95 33.50
C PRO A 571 27.31 -4.94 33.02
N ASN A 572 27.71 -5.78 32.08
CA ASN A 572 27.13 -7.08 31.68
C ASN A 572 26.36 -7.85 32.77
N GLY A 573 25.15 -8.28 32.44
CA GLY A 573 24.39 -9.29 33.17
C GLY A 573 23.50 -10.10 32.24
N LYS A 574 23.75 -11.41 32.15
CA LYS A 574 22.89 -12.42 31.53
C LYS A 574 21.48 -12.32 32.12
N VAL A 575 20.44 -12.43 31.29
CA VAL A 575 19.09 -12.74 31.77
C VAL A 575 18.55 -13.92 30.98
N ASP A 576 18.25 -14.97 31.74
CA ASP A 576 17.67 -16.23 31.31
C ASP A 576 16.21 -16.06 30.83
N ASN A 577 15.86 -16.90 29.86
CA ASN A 577 14.49 -17.13 29.39
C ASN A 577 13.66 -17.77 30.51
N HIS A 578 12.68 -17.05 31.07
CA HIS A 578 11.39 -17.58 31.54
C HIS A 578 10.59 -16.46 32.23
N ALA A 579 9.79 -15.70 31.47
CA ALA A 579 8.68 -14.88 31.98
C ALA A 579 7.89 -14.28 30.80
N THR A 580 7.06 -15.07 30.12
CA THR A 580 6.11 -14.58 29.09
C THR A 580 4.84 -15.45 29.04
N LEU A 581 4.31 -15.84 30.21
CA LEU A 581 3.04 -16.57 30.29
C LEU A 581 1.99 -15.99 31.27
N ASP A 582 2.30 -14.97 32.07
CA ASP A 582 1.36 -14.46 33.10
C ASP A 582 0.74 -13.08 32.81
N ALA A 583 0.91 -12.55 31.59
CA ALA A 583 0.31 -11.24 31.21
C ALA A 583 -0.88 -11.37 30.23
N MET A 584 -1.25 -12.58 29.81
CA MET A 584 -2.34 -12.82 28.85
C MET A 584 -3.65 -13.25 29.52
N ASP A 585 -3.62 -13.77 30.75
CA ASP A 585 -4.84 -14.21 31.47
C ASP A 585 -5.58 -13.07 32.20
N ALA A 586 -4.96 -11.88 32.33
CA ALA A 586 -5.58 -10.73 33.01
C ALA A 586 -6.48 -9.87 32.09
N TRP A 587 -6.53 -10.13 30.78
CA TRP A 587 -7.35 -9.38 29.83
C TRP A 587 -8.67 -10.09 29.48
N ASP A 588 -8.70 -11.43 29.51
CA ASP A 588 -9.92 -12.23 29.25
C ASP A 588 -10.90 -12.25 30.45
N ALA A 589 -10.42 -12.00 31.68
CA ALA A 589 -11.29 -11.97 32.87
C ALA A 589 -12.13 -10.69 33.03
N SER A 590 -11.87 -9.63 32.24
CA SER A 590 -12.54 -8.33 32.38
C SER A 590 -13.72 -8.13 31.42
N LEU A 591 -13.95 -9.07 30.48
CA LEU A 591 -15.11 -9.04 29.57
C LEU A 591 -16.28 -9.89 30.04
N HIS A 592 -16.12 -10.69 31.11
CA HIS A 592 -17.18 -11.57 31.65
C HIS A 592 -17.91 -11.02 32.89
N THR A 593 -17.61 -9.81 33.37
CA THR A 593 -18.19 -9.24 34.61
C THR A 593 -18.95 -7.91 34.41
N LEU A 594 -19.41 -7.61 33.19
CA LEU A 594 -20.23 -6.42 32.90
C LEU A 594 -21.56 -6.76 32.18
N GLY A 595 -22.11 -7.96 32.44
CA GLY A 595 -23.32 -8.47 31.79
C GLY A 595 -24.48 -8.81 32.72
N GLU A 596 -24.41 -8.48 34.01
CA GLU A 596 -25.52 -8.66 34.96
C GLU A 596 -25.50 -7.50 35.95
N ASP A 597 -26.40 -6.53 35.73
CA ASP A 597 -27.08 -5.68 36.71
C ASP A 597 -27.45 -4.35 36.06
N ILE A 598 -28.77 -4.15 35.86
CA ILE A 598 -29.56 -2.92 36.03
C ILE A 598 -30.85 -3.11 35.19
N VAL A 599 -31.86 -3.67 35.86
CA VAL A 599 -33.29 -3.53 35.54
C VAL A 599 -33.93 -2.84 36.75
N GLU A 600 -34.86 -1.92 36.47
CA GLU A 600 -35.71 -1.10 37.36
C GLU A 600 -34.98 0.06 38.08
N VAL A 601 -35.41 1.33 37.92
CA VAL A 601 -36.67 1.89 38.44
C VAL A 601 -37.26 3.02 37.55
N GLU A 602 -38.56 2.88 37.28
CA GLU A 602 -39.66 3.85 37.05
C GLU A 602 -39.37 5.33 36.68
N LEU A 603 -39.78 5.76 35.48
CA LEU A 603 -41.03 6.51 35.20
C LEU A 603 -41.15 6.83 33.69
#